data_AF-A0A962Y639-F1
#
_entry.id   AF-A0A962Y639-F1
#
_cell.length_a   1.000
_cell.length_b   1.000
_cell.length_c   1.000
_cell.angle_alpha   90.00
_cell.angle_beta   90.00
_cell.angle_gamma   90.00
#
_symmetry.space_group_name_H-M   'P 1'
#
loop_
_entity.id
_entity.type
_entity.pdbx_description
1 polymer ?
#
loop_
_entity_poly.entity_id
_entity_poly.type
_entity_poly.pdbx_seq_one_letter_code
_entity_poly.pdbx_strand_id
1 'polypeptide(L)' 'QLHIQAGAGVVADSVPDLEWKETMNKGRAVFRAVALAEAGLDGHVCDGEV' A
#
# COMPACT_ATOMS: atom_id res chain seq x y z
N GLN A 1 -1.03 14.34 -1.28
CA GLN A 1 -1.95 13.52 -0.47
C GLN A 1 -2.22 12.24 -1.24
N LEU A 2 -1.94 11.06 -0.66
CA LEU A 2 -2.14 9.76 -1.31
C LEU A 2 -3.44 9.14 -0.80
N HIS A 3 -4.36 8.81 -1.70
CA HIS A 3 -5.61 8.11 -1.38
C HIS A 3 -5.55 6.70 -1.95
N ILE A 4 -5.78 5.70 -1.09
CA ILE A 4 -5.79 4.31 -1.49
C ILE A 4 -7.16 3.74 -1.19
N GLN A 5 -7.83 3.27 -2.25
CA GLN A 5 -9.09 2.54 -2.13
C GLN A 5 -8.80 1.05 -2.17
N ALA A 6 -9.35 0.33 -1.20
CA ALA A 6 -9.34 -1.12 -1.15
C ALA A 6 -10.75 -1.59 -0.77
N GLY A 7 -11.07 -2.84 -1.11
CA GLY A 7 -12.34 -3.45 -0.77
C GLY A 7 -12.25 -4.96 -0.64
N ALA A 8 -13.36 -5.55 -0.23
CA ALA A 8 -13.56 -6.98 -0.04
C ALA A 8 -14.85 -7.43 -0.73
N GLY A 9 -14.87 -8.66 -1.21
CA GLY A 9 -16.04 -9.26 -1.86
C GLY A 9 -16.87 -9.99 -0.82
N VAL A 10 -18.09 -9.54 -0.56
CA VAL A 10 -18.97 -10.15 0.44
C VAL A 10 -19.75 -11.31 -0.20
N VAL A 11 -19.71 -12.47 0.45
CA VAL A 11 -20.50 -13.68 0.12
C VAL A 11 -21.39 -14.07 1.30
N ALA A 12 -22.27 -15.06 1.10
CA ALA A 12 -23.31 -15.41 2.08
C ALA A 12 -22.77 -15.86 3.44
N ASP A 13 -21.56 -16.43 3.47
CA ASP A 13 -20.84 -16.92 4.63
C ASP A 13 -19.70 -16.00 5.09
N SER A 14 -19.61 -14.77 4.53
CA SER A 14 -18.61 -13.79 4.93
C SER A 14 -18.76 -13.36 6.39
N VAL A 15 -17.61 -13.16 7.05
CA VAL A 15 -17.53 -12.61 8.40
C VAL A 15 -17.06 -11.16 8.33
N PRO A 16 -17.86 -10.16 8.75
CA PRO A 16 -17.53 -8.74 8.59
C PRO A 16 -16.13 -8.35 9.08
N ASP A 17 -15.70 -8.91 10.22
CA ASP A 17 -14.39 -8.63 10.80
C ASP A 17 -13.22 -9.16 9.94
N LEU A 18 -13.42 -10.26 9.22
CA LEU A 18 -12.41 -10.82 8.33
C LEU A 18 -12.33 -10.03 7.02
N GLU A 19 -13.46 -9.61 6.46
CA GLU A 19 -13.50 -8.77 5.25
C GLU A 19 -12.89 -7.38 5.48
N TRP A 20 -13.09 -6.82 6.67
CA TRP A 20 -12.43 -5.58 7.09
C TRP A 20 -10.92 -5.76 7.17
N LYS A 21 -10.45 -6.86 7.77
CA LYS A 21 -9.01 -7.18 7.83
C LYS A 21 -8.43 -7.37 6.43
N GLU A 22 -9.13 -8.04 5.53
CA GLU A 22 -8.73 -8.20 4.13
C GLU A 22 -8.55 -6.85 3.43
N THR A 23 -9.53 -5.95 3.58
CA THR A 23 -9.49 -4.60 3.00
C THR A 23 -8.28 -3.81 3.50
N MET A 24 -8.01 -3.84 4.81
CA MET A 24 -6.85 -3.19 5.42
C MET A 24 -5.52 -3.83 4.97
N ASN A 25 -5.48 -5.15 4.82
CA ASN A 25 -4.29 -5.88 4.33
C ASN A 25 -3.94 -5.51 2.89
N LYS A 26 -4.94 -5.45 1.99
CA LYS A 26 -4.75 -5.04 0.59
C LYS A 26 -4.24 -3.60 0.50
N GLY A 27 -4.83 -2.67 1.26
CA GLY A 27 -4.39 -1.27 1.29
C GLY A 27 -2.96 -1.10 1.79
N ARG A 28 -2.58 -1.82 2.85
CA ARG A 28 -1.20 -1.76 3.39
C ARG A 28 -0.14 -2.20 2.40
N ALA A 29 -0.43 -3.17 1.53
CA ALA A 29 0.52 -3.60 0.51
C ALA A 29 0.90 -2.44 -0.42
N VAL A 30 -0.07 -1.62 -0.82
CA VAL A 30 0.16 -0.45 -1.67
C VAL A 30 0.94 0.64 -0.92
N PHE A 31 0.58 0.94 0.33
CA PHE A 31 1.36 1.88 1.15
C PHE A 31 2.82 1.44 1.30
N ARG A 32 3.06 0.15 1.53
CA ARG A 32 4.42 -0.40 1.64
C ARG A 32 5.19 -0.26 0.33
N ALA A 33 4.55 -0.52 -0.80
CA ALA A 33 5.17 -0.35 -2.12
C ALA A 33 5.56 1.10 -2.38
N VAL A 34 4.69 2.06 -2.03
CA VAL A 34 5.02 3.49 -2.14
C VAL A 34 6.19 3.87 -1.25
N ALA A 35 6.20 3.45 0.02
CA ALA A 35 7.31 3.74 0.92
C ALA A 35 8.65 3.18 0.43
N LEU A 36 8.65 1.99 -0.19
CA LEU A 36 9.84 1.40 -0.80
C LEU A 36 10.29 2.17 -2.05
N ALA A 37 9.35 2.64 -2.87
CA ALA A 37 9.66 3.45 -4.04
C ALA A 37 10.23 4.82 -3.64
N GLU A 38 9.66 5.49 -2.63
CA GLU A 38 10.18 6.73 -2.07
C GLU A 38 11.61 6.54 -1.53
N ALA A 39 11.85 5.49 -0.74
CA ALA A 39 13.19 5.19 -0.21
C ALA A 39 14.24 4.83 -1.29
N GLY A 40 13.81 4.28 -2.43
CA GLY A 40 14.69 3.96 -3.57
C GLY A 40 14.98 5.16 -4.49
N LEU A 41 14.14 6.19 -4.47
CA LEU A 41 14.30 7.41 -5.27
C LEU A 41 15.36 8.36 -4.67
N ASP A 42 15.57 8.34 -3.36
CA ASP A 42 16.62 9.13 -2.68
C ASP A 42 18.05 8.64 -3.00
N GLY A 43 18.20 7.46 -3.63
CA GLY A 43 19.50 6.85 -3.96
C GLY A 43 20.09 7.23 -5.32
N HIS A 44 19.40 8.04 -6.13
CA HIS A 44 19.88 8.49 -7.44
C HIS A 44 19.84 10.00 -7.58
N VAL A 45 20.42 10.72 -6.62
CA VAL A 45 21.00 12.03 -6.90
C VAL A 45 22.45 11.78 -7.28
N CYS A 46 22.67 11.51 -8.57
CA CYS A 46 23.96 11.77 -9.20
C CYS A 46 24.07 13.30 -9.42
N ASP A 47 24.04 14.09 -8.35
CA ASP A 47 24.59 15.45 -8.42
C ASP A 47 26.08 15.35 -8.14
N GLY A 48 26.84 16.03 -8.99
CA GLY A 48 28.27 15.85 -9.17
C GLY A 48 29.07 15.88 -7.88
N GLU A 49 29.92 14.88 -7.73
CA GLU A 49 31.16 15.05 -6.99
C GLU A 49 32.18 15.79 -7.85
N VAL A 50 32.86 16.70 -7.17
CA VAL A 50 33.81 17.72 -7.60
C VAL A 50 35.14 17.12 -8.03
#